data_AF-A0A7W9ES93-F1
#
_entry.id   AF-A0A7W9ES93-F1
#
_cell.length_a   1.000
_cell.length_b   1.000
_cell.length_c   1.000
_cell.angle_alpha   90.00
_cell.angle_beta   90.00
_cell.angle_gamma   90.00
#
_symmetry.space_group_name_H-M   'P 1'
#
loop_
_entity.id
_entity.type
_entity.pdbx_description
1 polymer ?
#
loop_
_entity_poly.entity_id
_entity_poly.type
_entity_poly.pdbx_seq_one_letter_code
_entity_poly.pdbx_strand_id
1 'polypeptide(L)'
;MLVNSRGIPWTGDGFGTSFNRVRDHAGIIHIDTSNGQRTAKHVHDLRGTFCTKLLRAGLSDHEVADIMAWSPEQVSGIRRTYVDQSAVIVAIGERIRRGL
;
A
#
# COMPACT_ATOMS: atom_id res chain seq x y z
N MET A 1 20.07 -12.64 1.79
CA MET A 1 19.67 -12.44 0.37
C MET A 1 18.58 -13.45 0.02
N LEU A 2 17.59 -13.06 -0.78
CA LEU A 2 16.56 -13.99 -1.27
C LEU A 2 17.12 -14.83 -2.44
N VAL A 3 16.89 -16.14 -2.42
CA VAL A 3 17.32 -17.08 -3.47
C VAL A 3 16.13 -17.74 -4.15
N ASN A 4 16.29 -18.12 -5.41
CA ASN A 4 15.30 -18.88 -6.17
C ASN A 4 15.37 -20.39 -5.84
N SER A 5 14.48 -21.18 -6.44
CA SER A 5 14.42 -22.64 -6.23
C SER A 5 15.68 -23.40 -6.66
N ARG A 6 16.62 -22.76 -7.36
CA ARG A 6 17.93 -23.30 -7.75
C ARG A 6 19.04 -22.90 -6.77
N GLY A 7 18.72 -22.21 -5.67
CA GLY A 7 19.69 -21.72 -4.68
C GLY A 7 20.50 -20.51 -5.13
N ILE A 8 20.13 -19.87 -6.25
CA ILE A 8 20.84 -18.73 -6.82
C ILE A 8 20.10 -17.44 -6.44
N PRO A 9 20.80 -16.32 -6.18
CA PRO A 9 20.15 -15.03 -5.97
C PRO A 9 19.12 -14.70 -7.05
N TRP A 10 18.01 -14.11 -6.64
CA TRP A 10 17.04 -13.59 -7.60
C TRP A 10 17.64 -12.46 -8.44
N THR A 11 17.37 -12.50 -9.75
CA THR A 11 17.51 -11.30 -10.57
C THR A 11 16.33 -10.37 -10.31
N GLY A 12 16.50 -9.07 -10.58
CA GLY A 12 15.42 -8.08 -10.45
C GLY A 12 14.17 -8.50 -11.24
N ASP A 13 14.35 -8.86 -12.50
CA ASP A 13 13.25 -9.29 -13.38
C ASP A 13 12.65 -10.63 -12.93
N GLY A 14 13.49 -11.59 -12.56
CA GLY A 14 13.04 -12.95 -12.22
C GLY A 14 12.10 -12.96 -11.01
N PHE A 15 12.41 -12.16 -9.98
CA PHE A 15 11.55 -12.05 -8.81
C PHE A 15 10.21 -11.40 -9.16
N GLY A 16 10.25 -10.29 -9.92
CA GLY A 16 9.05 -9.60 -10.39
C GLY A 16 8.14 -10.50 -11.22
N THR A 17 8.69 -11.27 -12.16
CA THR A 17 7.92 -12.22 -12.97
C THR A 17 7.26 -13.30 -12.12
N SER A 18 7.99 -13.87 -11.16
CA SER A 18 7.44 -14.89 -10.25
C SER A 18 6.28 -14.35 -9.42
N PHE A 19 6.42 -13.11 -8.91
CA PHE A 19 5.36 -12.42 -8.18
C PHE A 19 4.13 -12.17 -9.07
N ASN A 20 4.34 -11.62 -10.27
CA ASN A 20 3.28 -11.28 -11.21
C ASN A 20 2.43 -12.52 -11.57
N ARG A 21 3.05 -13.67 -11.78
CA ARG A 21 2.33 -14.93 -12.05
C ARG A 21 1.34 -15.31 -10.94
N VAL A 22 1.75 -15.17 -9.68
CA VAL A 22 0.88 -15.49 -8.52
C VAL A 22 -0.22 -14.42 -8.37
N ARG A 23 0.14 -13.14 -8.52
CA ARG A 23 -0.81 -12.02 -8.51
C ARG A 23 -1.92 -12.22 -9.54
N ASP A 24 -1.55 -12.58 -10.77
CA ASP A 24 -2.49 -12.74 -11.88
C ASP A 24 -3.43 -13.93 -11.64
N HIS A 25 -2.89 -15.05 -11.14
CA HIS A 25 -3.69 -16.20 -10.76
C HIS A 25 -4.68 -15.88 -9.62
N ALA A 26 -4.27 -15.04 -8.67
CA ALA A 26 -5.12 -14.58 -7.58
C ALA A 26 -6.08 -13.44 -7.98
N GLY A 27 -6.01 -12.93 -9.21
CA GLY A 27 -6.88 -11.84 -9.68
C GLY A 27 -6.67 -10.51 -8.94
N ILE A 28 -5.48 -10.24 -8.40
CA ILE A 28 -5.21 -9.03 -7.61
C ILE A 28 -5.08 -7.82 -8.54
N ILE A 29 -6.20 -7.12 -8.73
CA ILE A 29 -6.36 -5.98 -9.64
C ILE A 29 -6.95 -4.81 -8.88
N HIS A 30 -6.42 -3.61 -9.13
CA HIS A 30 -7.06 -2.36 -8.72
C HIS A 30 -8.07 -1.91 -9.77
N ILE A 31 -9.26 -1.51 -9.33
CA ILE A 31 -10.27 -0.88 -10.17
C ILE A 31 -10.39 0.56 -9.71
N ASP A 32 -10.09 1.50 -10.60
CA ASP A 32 -10.31 2.92 -10.37
C ASP A 32 -11.81 3.20 -10.42
N THR A 33 -12.36 3.75 -9.34
CA THR A 33 -13.80 4.02 -9.20
C THR A 33 -14.30 5.16 -10.09
N SER A 34 -13.41 6.02 -10.59
CA SER A 34 -13.78 7.18 -11.41
C SER A 34 -14.00 6.84 -12.88
N ASN A 35 -13.24 5.88 -13.42
CA ASN A 35 -13.23 5.56 -14.85
C ASN A 35 -13.31 4.04 -15.14
N GLY A 36 -13.35 3.20 -14.11
CA GLY A 36 -13.39 1.74 -14.24
C GLY A 36 -12.08 1.11 -14.71
N GLN A 37 -10.98 1.85 -14.78
CA GLN A 37 -9.70 1.35 -15.25
C GLN A 37 -9.18 0.24 -14.34
N ARG A 38 -8.74 -0.86 -14.96
CA ARG A 38 -8.23 -2.04 -14.29
C ARG A 38 -6.70 -2.06 -14.39
N THR A 39 -6.03 -2.00 -13.25
CA THR A 39 -4.57 -1.99 -13.19
C THR A 39 -4.07 -3.09 -12.26
N ALA A 40 -3.26 -4.01 -12.79
CA ALA A 40 -2.64 -5.06 -11.99
C ALA A 40 -1.62 -4.44 -11.02
N LYS A 41 -1.59 -4.94 -9.78
CA LYS A 41 -0.62 -4.46 -8.77
C LYS A 41 0.79 -4.97 -9.05
N HIS A 42 1.80 -4.26 -8.58
CA HIS A 42 3.21 -4.65 -8.69
C HIS A 42 3.79 -4.88 -7.30
N VAL A 43 4.93 -5.58 -7.23
CA VAL A 43 5.59 -5.87 -5.96
C VAL A 43 5.93 -4.59 -5.17
N HIS A 44 6.23 -3.49 -5.85
CA HIS A 44 6.50 -2.19 -5.23
C HIS A 44 5.28 -1.61 -4.50
N ASP A 45 4.05 -1.96 -4.89
CA ASP A 45 2.83 -1.50 -4.22
C ASP A 45 2.71 -2.04 -2.79
N LEU A 46 3.43 -3.13 -2.47
CA LEU A 46 3.52 -3.66 -1.11
C LEU A 46 4.18 -2.65 -0.15
N ARG A 47 5.10 -1.80 -0.63
CA ARG A 47 5.69 -0.73 0.19
C ARG A 47 4.64 0.30 0.60
N GLY A 48 3.75 0.69 -0.30
CA GLY A 48 2.63 1.59 0.03
C GLY A 48 1.66 0.96 1.05
N THR A 49 1.38 -0.35 0.89
CA THR A 49 0.58 -1.10 1.85
C THR A 49 1.23 -1.15 3.23
N PHE A 50 2.54 -1.41 3.28
CA PHE A 50 3.29 -1.46 4.54
C PHE A 50 3.35 -0.09 5.22
N CYS A 51 3.62 0.99 4.48
CA CYS A 51 3.55 2.36 4.98
C CYS A 51 2.17 2.65 5.61
N THR A 52 1.08 2.33 4.91
CA THR A 52 -0.28 2.51 5.43
C THR A 52 -0.53 1.74 6.73
N LYS A 53 0.03 0.53 6.85
CA LYS A 53 -0.07 -0.27 8.09
C LYS A 53 0.71 0.36 9.25
N LEU A 54 1.91 0.88 9.01
CA LEU A 54 2.70 1.57 10.05
C LEU A 54 1.98 2.83 10.55
N LEU A 55 1.43 3.62 9.63
CA LEU A 55 0.65 4.82 9.98
C LEU A 55 -0.60 4.46 10.80
N ARG A 56 -1.30 3.38 10.44
CA ARG A 56 -2.46 2.87 11.22
C ARG A 56 -2.06 2.29 12.57
N ALA A 57 -0.82 1.84 12.73
CA ALA A 57 -0.27 1.42 14.01
C ALA A 57 0.12 2.61 14.92
N GLY A 58 -0.05 3.85 14.45
CA GLY A 58 0.12 5.06 15.25
C GLY A 58 1.50 5.71 15.15
N LEU A 59 2.39 5.20 14.30
CA LEU A 59 3.69 5.82 14.08
C LEU A 59 3.54 7.20 13.42
N SER A 60 4.45 8.11 13.75
CA SER A 60 4.56 9.43 13.14
C SER A 60 5.10 9.36 11.71
N ASP A 61 4.91 10.43 10.94
CA ASP A 61 5.40 10.50 9.55
C ASP A 61 6.93 10.38 9.47
N HIS A 62 7.65 10.92 10.45
CA HIS A 62 9.10 10.83 10.53
C HIS A 62 9.60 9.41 10.83
N GLU A 63 9.00 8.72 11.81
CA GLU A 63 9.37 7.33 12.12
C GLU A 63 9.13 6.40 10.93
N VAL A 64 8.00 6.59 10.23
CA VAL A 64 7.69 5.83 9.02
C VAL A 64 8.65 6.20 7.89
N ALA A 65 8.99 7.47 7.72
CA ALA A 65 9.96 7.93 6.72
C ALA A 65 11.33 7.29 6.92
N ASP A 66 11.81 7.21 8.16
CA ASP A 66 13.09 6.57 8.51
C ASP A 66 13.07 5.07 8.20
N ILE A 67 11.99 4.35 8.60
CA ILE A 67 11.83 2.92 8.31
C ILE A 67 11.75 2.66 6.79
N MET A 68 11.04 3.53 6.07
CA MET A 68 10.76 3.36 4.65
C MET A 68 11.85 3.93 3.76
N ALA A 69 12.84 4.64 4.31
CA ALA A 69 13.81 5.45 3.57
C ALA A 69 13.13 6.37 2.54
N TRP A 70 12.07 7.06 2.96
CA TRP A 70 11.31 8.04 2.18
C TRP A 70 11.39 9.42 2.83
N SER A 71 10.93 10.46 2.13
CA SER A 71 10.78 11.77 2.77
C SER A 71 9.53 11.80 3.66
N PRO A 72 9.53 12.55 4.76
CA PRO A 72 8.33 12.75 5.59
C PRO A 72 7.15 13.31 4.80
N GLU A 73 7.39 14.17 3.82
CA GLU A 73 6.35 14.76 2.96
C GLU A 73 5.65 13.69 2.12
N GLN A 74 6.43 12.74 1.57
CA GLN A 74 5.87 11.60 0.83
C GLN A 74 4.99 10.74 1.73
N VAL A 75 5.41 10.48 2.97
CA VAL A 75 4.64 9.72 3.95
C VAL A 75 3.35 10.45 4.34
N SER A 76 3.45 11.76 4.57
CA SER A 76 2.31 12.61 4.93
C SER A 76 1.23 12.60 3.85
N GLY A 77 1.64 12.63 2.57
CA GLY A 77 0.72 12.47 1.43
C GLY A 77 -0.03 11.14 1.46
N ILE A 78 0.66 10.05 1.83
CA ILE A 78 0.06 8.71 1.98
C ILE A 78 -0.92 8.69 3.16
N ARG A 79 -0.53 9.23 4.33
CA ARG A 79 -1.41 9.32 5.51
C ARG A 79 -2.72 10.02 5.16
N ARG A 80 -2.61 11.21 4.57
CA ARG A 80 -3.76 12.03 4.18
C ARG A 80 -4.71 11.26 3.25
N THR A 81 -4.15 10.54 2.28
CA THR A 81 -4.94 9.84 1.25
C THR A 81 -5.57 8.55 1.79
N TYR A 82 -4.85 7.73 2.56
CA TYR A 82 -5.29 6.36 2.86
C TYR A 82 -5.67 6.10 4.32
N VAL A 83 -5.28 6.98 5.25
CA VAL A 83 -5.52 6.82 6.68
C VAL A 83 -6.52 7.85 7.17
N ASP A 84 -6.24 9.13 6.96
CA ASP A 84 -7.06 10.21 7.48
C ASP A 84 -8.41 10.29 6.77
N GLN A 85 -8.45 10.13 5.43
CA GLN A 85 -9.73 10.05 4.71
C GLN A 85 -10.64 8.92 5.24
N SER A 86 -10.06 7.77 5.60
CA SER A 86 -10.83 6.67 6.18
C SER A 86 -11.41 7.06 7.55
N ALA A 87 -10.59 7.68 8.41
CA ALA A 87 -11.02 8.16 9.72
C ALA A 87 -12.08 9.28 9.61
N VAL A 88 -11.92 10.19 8.65
CA VAL A 88 -12.86 11.27 8.37
C VAL A 88 -14.22 10.73 7.93
N ILE A 89 -14.26 9.75 7.02
CA ILE A 89 -15.52 9.12 6.58
C ILE A 89 -16.24 8.46 7.76
N VAL A 90 -15.51 7.72 8.60
CA VAL A 90 -16.09 7.10 9.81
C VAL A 90 -16.63 8.17 10.77
N ALA A 91 -15.87 9.24 11.01
CA ALA A 91 -16.31 10.34 11.87
C ALA A 91 -17.54 11.08 11.33
N ILE A 92 -17.65 11.26 10.02
CA ILE A 92 -18.85 11.83 9.38
C ILE A 92 -20.05 10.88 9.56
N GLY A 93 -19.86 9.58 9.33
CA GLY A 93 -20.90 8.57 9.58
C GLY A 93 -21.37 8.57 11.03
N GLU A 94 -20.45 8.69 11.99
CA GLU A 94 -20.80 8.85 13.41
C GLU A 94 -21.59 10.13 13.69
N ARG A 95 -21.27 11.26 13.04
CA ARG A 95 -22.02 12.51 13.20
C ARG A 95 -23.42 12.42 12.60
N ILE A 96 -23.58 11.75 11.46
CA ILE A 96 -24.89 11.47 10.84
C ILE A 96 -25.72 10.52 11.70
N ARG A 97 -25.09 9.62 12.46
CA ARG A 97 -25.77 8.75 13.42
C ARG A 97 -26.18 9.46 14.71
N ARG A 98 -25.59 10.63 15.03
CA ARG A 98 -25.68 11.29 16.34
C ARG A 98 -26.42 12.61 16.37
N GLY A 99 -26.54 13.30 15.25
CA GLY A 99 -26.91 14.73 15.29
C GLY A 99 -27.72 15.29 14.15
N LEU A 100 -27.79 14.56 13.04
CA LEU A 100 -29.06 13.86 12.86
C LEU A 100 -29.19 12.80 13.96
#